data_AF-A0A9E5HBV5-F1
#
_entry.id   AF-A0A9E5HBV5-F1
#
_cell.length_a   1.000
_cell.length_b   1.000
_cell.length_c   1.000
_cell.angle_alpha   90.00
_cell.angle_beta   90.00
_cell.angle_gamma   90.00
#
_symmetry.space_group_name_H-M   'P 1'
#
loop_
_entity.id
_entity.type
_entity.pdbx_description
1 polymer ?
#
loop_
_entity_poly.entity_id
_entity_poly.type
_entity_poly.pdbx_seq_one_letter_code
_entity_poly.pdbx_strand_id
1 'polypeptide(L)' 'IEDVYKVKVEKLNSVIVKSKPKVFKGQRGTRSEQKRIIVTLKEGNTIDMSGKVK' A
#
# COMPACT_ATOMS: atom_id res chain seq x y z
N ILE A 1 3.46 10.26 -1.58
CA ILE A 1 3.08 9.73 -2.91
C ILE A 1 3.18 10.85 -3.94
N GLU A 2 2.50 11.98 -3.72
CA GLU A 2 2.57 13.14 -4.62
C GLU A 2 4.00 13.64 -4.81
N ASP A 3 4.78 13.79 -3.74
CA ASP A 3 6.17 14.24 -3.87
C ASP A 3 7.10 13.23 -4.54
N VAL A 4 6.86 11.94 -4.30
CA VAL A 4 7.72 10.84 -4.77
C VAL A 4 7.47 10.53 -6.24
N TYR A 5 6.20 10.57 -6.65
CA TYR A 5 5.77 10.19 -8.00
C TYR A 5 5.35 11.39 -8.86
N LYS A 6 5.34 12.61 -8.32
CA LYS A 6 4.95 13.87 -8.99
C LYS A 6 3.58 13.81 -9.67
N VAL A 7 2.67 12.97 -9.16
CA VAL A 7 1.29 12.84 -9.64
C VAL A 7 0.31 13.49 -8.67
N LYS A 8 -0.83 13.93 -9.20
CA LYS A 8 -1.93 14.46 -8.39
C LYS A 8 -2.90 13.35 -8.00
N VAL A 9 -3.18 13.22 -6.71
CA VAL A 9 -4.16 12.27 -6.16
C VAL A 9 -5.54 12.94 -6.05
N GLU A 10 -6.60 12.19 -6.34
CA GLU A 10 -7.98 12.64 -6.15
C GLU A 10 -8.59 12.11 -4.86
N LYS A 11 -8.38 10.82 -4.60
CA LYS A 11 -9.01 10.14 -3.47
C LYS A 11 -8.07 9.12 -2.85
N LEU A 12 -8.19 9.01 -1.53
CA LEU A 12 -7.46 8.05 -0.72
C LEU A 12 -8.45 7.22 0.09
N ASN A 13 -8.44 5.90 -0.13
CA ASN A 13 -9.20 4.93 0.66
C ASN A 13 -8.23 4.10 1.49
N SER A 14 -8.50 3.97 2.79
CA SER A 14 -7.63 3.18 3.68
C SER A 14 -8.36 1.95 4.21
N VAL A 15 -7.63 0.84 4.33
CA VAL A 15 -8.11 -0.42 4.90
C VAL A 15 -7.05 -0.95 5.83
N ILE A 16 -7.45 -1.28 7.05
CA ILE A 16 -6.55 -1.90 8.04
C ILE A 16 -6.64 -3.42 7.87
N VAL A 17 -5.50 -4.04 7.56
CA VAL A 17 -5.39 -5.50 7.48
C VAL A 17 -4.81 -5.99 8.79
N LYS A 18 -5.72 -6.48 9.65
CA LYS A 18 -5.40 -6.97 10.98
C LYS A 18 -4.35 -8.09 10.96
N SER A 19 -3.56 -8.12 12.01
CA SER A 19 -2.59 -9.20 12.27
C SER A 19 -3.30 -10.56 12.31
N LYS A 20 -2.63 -11.59 11.77
CA LYS A 20 -3.09 -12.98 11.87
C LYS A 20 -2.20 -13.74 12.83
N PRO A 21 -2.73 -14.48 13.82
CA PRO A 21 -1.93 -15.39 14.62
C PRO A 21 -1.35 -16.49 13.71
N LYS A 22 -0.11 -16.88 14.01
CA LYS A 22 0.65 -17.89 13.28
C LYS A 22 1.33 -18.81 14.28
N VAL A 23 1.56 -20.03 13.85
CA VAL A 23 2.34 -21.01 14.61
C VAL A 23 3.42 -21.53 13.70
N PHE A 24 4.67 -21.46 14.16
CA PHE A 24 5.81 -22.06 13.47
C PHE A 24 6.54 -22.97 14.45
N LYS A 25 6.67 -24.26 14.10
CA LYS A 25 7.32 -25.29 14.94
C LYS A 25 6.85 -25.30 16.40
N GLY A 26 5.55 -25.14 16.63
CA GLY A 26 4.94 -25.12 17.97
C GLY A 26 5.02 -23.78 18.71
N GLN A 27 5.75 -22.79 18.20
CA GLN A 27 5.80 -21.45 18.79
C GLN A 27 4.71 -20.55 18.20
N ARG A 28 3.95 -19.90 19.09
CA ARG A 28 2.92 -18.91 18.71
C ARG A 28 3.60 -17.57 18.38
N GLY A 29 3.26 -17.02 17.22
CA GLY A 29 3.64 -15.69 16.80
C GLY A 29 2.48 -15.02 16.05
N THR A 30 2.72 -13.83 15.52
CA THR A 30 1.72 -13.10 14.74
C THR A 30 2.36 -12.53 13.49
N ARG A 31 1.57 -12.42 12.43
CA ARG A 31 1.93 -11.59 11.28
C ARG A 31 1.69 -10.13 11.64
N SER A 32 2.58 -9.24 11.25
CA SER A 32 2.40 -7.80 11.44
C SER A 32 1.11 -7.28 10.79
N GLU A 33 0.46 -6.37 11.50
CA GLU A 33 -0.66 -5.59 10.97
C GLU A 33 -0.14 -4.58 9.95
N GLN A 34 -0.93 -4.37 8.88
CA GLN A 34 -0.56 -3.45 7.81
C GLN A 34 -1.74 -2.57 7.46
N LYS A 35 -1.50 -1.26 7.36
CA LYS A 35 -2.46 -0.32 6.79
C LYS A 35 -2.26 -0.30 5.28
N ARG A 36 -3.27 -0.75 4.54
CA ARG A 36 -3.31 -0.66 3.08
C ARG A 36 -4.01 0.62 2.68
N ILE A 37 -3.47 1.27 1.67
CA ILE A 37 -4.03 2.50 1.12
C ILE A 37 -4.20 2.28 -0.38
N ILE A 38 -5.43 2.48 -0.85
CA ILE A 38 -5.79 2.46 -2.26
C ILE A 38 -5.95 3.91 -2.68
N VAL A 39 -5.26 4.29 -3.75
CA VAL A 39 -5.14 5.67 -4.21
C VAL A 39 -5.78 5.79 -5.59
N THR A 40 -6.65 6.78 -5.77
CA THR A 40 -7.22 7.16 -7.05
C THR A 40 -6.51 8.39 -7.57
N LEU A 41 -5.97 8.32 -8.78
CA LEU A 41 -5.24 9.40 -9.44
C LEU A 41 -6.16 10.20 -10.35
N LYS A 42 -5.76 11.45 -10.65
CA LYS A 42 -6.42 12.23 -11.71
C LYS A 42 -6.30 11.54 -13.07
N GLU A 43 -7.32 11.72 -13.90
CA GLU A 43 -7.33 11.23 -15.27
C GLU A 43 -6.06 11.66 -16.03
N GLY A 44 -5.43 10.72 -16.73
CA GLY A 44 -4.17 10.94 -17.46
C GLY A 44 -2.88 10.72 -16.66
N ASN A 45 -2.94 10.62 -15.33
CA ASN A 45 -1.76 10.30 -14.51
C ASN A 45 -1.58 8.78 -14.37
N THR A 46 -0.42 8.27 -14.76
CA THR A 46 -0.07 6.85 -14.63
C THR A 46 1.17 6.71 -13.74
N ILE A 47 1.20 5.70 -12.87
CA ILE A 47 2.37 5.37 -12.05
C ILE A 47 2.99 4.09 -12.61
N ASP A 48 4.21 4.19 -13.15
CA ASP A 48 5.00 3.02 -13.52
C ASP A 48 5.72 2.45 -12.29
N MET A 49 5.29 1.26 -11.86
CA MET A 49 5.77 0.57 -10.66
C MET A 49 7.22 0.06 -10.79
N SER A 50 7.86 0.22 -11.96
CA SER A 50 9.26 -0.17 -12.23
C SER A 50 10.30 0.89 -11.82
N GLY A 51 9.90 1.99 -11.19
CA GLY A 51 10.83 3.01 -10.69
C GLY A 51 11.61 3.77 -11.78
N LYS A 52 11.21 3.65 -13.05
CA LYS A 52 11.73 4.51 -14.13
C LYS A 52 10.61 5.42 -14.59
N VAL A 53 10.82 6.70 -14.31
CA VAL A 53 10.01 7.84 -14.71
C VAL A 53 10.00 7.94 -16.25
N LYS A 54 8.82 8.12 -16.84
CA LYS A 54 8.65 8.91 -18.05
C LYS A 54 7.71 10.06 -17.73
#